data_AF-A0A1W0WK58-F1
#
_entry.id   AF-A0A1W0WK58-F1
#
_cell.length_a   1.000
_cell.length_b   1.000
_cell.length_c   1.000
_cell.angle_alpha   90.00
_cell.angle_beta   90.00
_cell.angle_gamma   90.00
#
_symmetry.space_group_name_H-M   'P 1'
#
loop_
_entity.id
_entity.type
_entity.pdbx_description
1 polymer ?
#
loop_
_entity_poly.entity_id
_entity_poly.type
_entity_poly.pdbx_seq_one_letter_code
_entity_poly.pdbx_strand_id
1 'polypeptide(L)'
;MEKNRKKGRSPFDHPPPEEERPHQLENNFFDDSHDDDFSSYFNKKRSSTKPFGDDDEEATSSPRSSPQEEVQAIQERTLGTTDRSLRLIDESEAIGAVAAQELLAQREQLEAADRNLDNMNATLDQSQKHINSIKSVFGGIKNWWTAKPAAAPSATAASLSQSDSSRNLREIVEKSSSSATASPTTRSSLGPERNSPYRLSGNDDGPSGSKSATPRQNYDTVLEGNLDQMSLGLSRLKGLAEGLGGEIEVQNRLLDSMNAKTERVDIKIGQQQSHMDKLLGKKK
;
A
#
# COMPACT_ATOMS: atom_id res chain seq x y z
N MET A 1 -18.97 -2.90 70.87
CA MET A 1 -17.98 -2.11 70.11
C MET A 1 -17.43 -3.00 69.00
N GLU A 2 -18.09 -2.89 67.85
CA GLU A 2 -17.79 -3.50 66.56
C GLU A 2 -16.34 -3.23 66.13
N LYS A 3 -15.54 -4.27 65.85
CA LYS A 3 -14.28 -4.11 65.10
C LYS A 3 -14.14 -5.20 64.05
N ASN A 4 -14.48 -4.76 62.84
CA ASN A 4 -14.44 -5.42 61.54
C ASN A 4 -13.18 -6.26 61.28
N ARG A 5 -13.37 -7.53 60.91
CA ARG A 5 -12.34 -8.40 60.31
C ARG A 5 -12.15 -8.00 58.85
N LYS A 6 -11.07 -7.27 58.54
CA LYS A 6 -10.59 -7.06 57.15
C LYS A 6 -10.11 -8.41 56.59
N LYS A 7 -10.88 -9.00 55.67
CA LYS A 7 -10.43 -10.08 54.79
C LYS A 7 -9.34 -9.53 53.85
N GLY A 8 -8.24 -10.25 53.72
CA GLY A 8 -7.15 -9.92 52.80
C GLY A 8 -7.61 -10.00 51.35
N ARG A 9 -7.31 -8.94 50.58
CA ARG A 9 -7.42 -8.92 49.12
C ARG A 9 -6.27 -9.73 48.53
N SER A 10 -6.58 -10.59 47.57
CA SER A 10 -5.58 -11.29 46.79
C SER A 10 -4.86 -10.29 45.87
N PRO A 11 -3.61 -10.55 45.44
CA PRO A 11 -2.89 -9.67 44.50
C PRO A 11 -3.46 -9.68 43.07
N PHE A 12 -4.57 -10.38 42.83
CA PHE A 12 -5.17 -10.62 41.52
C PHE A 12 -6.64 -10.19 41.42
N ASP A 13 -7.09 -9.27 42.29
CA ASP A 13 -8.39 -8.60 42.15
C ASP A 13 -8.21 -7.25 41.45
N HIS A 14 -8.14 -7.29 40.11
CA HIS A 14 -8.38 -6.09 39.30
C HIS A 14 -9.90 -5.82 39.29
N PRO A 15 -10.36 -4.57 39.51
CA PRO A 15 -11.75 -4.23 39.27
C PRO A 15 -12.08 -4.46 37.78
N PRO A 16 -13.29 -4.93 37.45
CA PRO A 16 -13.71 -5.00 36.06
C PRO A 16 -13.62 -3.59 35.44
N PRO A 17 -13.12 -3.45 34.21
CA PRO A 17 -13.16 -2.16 33.55
C PRO A 17 -14.62 -1.73 33.43
N GLU A 18 -14.88 -0.49 33.84
CA GLU A 18 -16.17 0.18 33.66
C GLU A 18 -16.57 0.08 32.19
N GLU A 19 -17.80 -0.39 31.91
CA GLU A 19 -18.41 -0.29 30.60
C GLU A 19 -18.60 1.19 30.25
N GLU A 20 -17.55 1.78 29.70
CA GLU A 20 -17.66 3.01 28.93
C GLU A 20 -18.52 2.72 27.70
N ARG A 21 -19.63 3.45 27.64
CA ARG A 21 -20.61 3.47 26.55
C ARG A 21 -19.88 3.56 25.21
N PRO A 22 -20.25 2.76 24.19
CA PRO A 22 -19.86 3.10 22.83
C PRO A 22 -20.62 4.37 22.43
N HIS A 23 -19.95 5.52 22.53
CA HIS A 23 -20.22 6.61 21.61
C HIS A 23 -19.92 6.05 20.22
N GLN A 24 -20.98 5.70 19.51
CA GLN A 24 -20.92 5.40 18.10
C GLN A 24 -20.43 6.66 17.38
N LEU A 25 -19.11 6.75 17.19
CA LEU A 25 -18.53 7.49 16.08
C LEU A 25 -18.84 6.66 14.85
N GLU A 26 -20.05 6.86 14.33
CA GLU A 26 -20.43 6.45 13.00
C GLU A 26 -19.51 7.25 12.06
N ASN A 27 -18.40 6.61 11.68
CA ASN A 27 -17.62 7.05 10.54
C ASN A 27 -18.52 6.83 9.32
N ASN A 28 -19.30 7.86 8.97
CA ASN A 28 -20.02 7.98 7.71
C ASN A 28 -18.99 8.10 6.58
N PHE A 29 -18.33 6.98 6.29
CA PHE A 29 -17.30 6.82 5.27
C PHE A 29 -17.89 6.59 3.88
N PHE A 30 -19.22 6.43 3.77
CA PHE A 30 -19.92 6.14 2.51
C PHE A 30 -21.37 6.65 2.47
N ASP A 31 -21.71 7.74 3.17
CA ASP A 31 -23.05 8.34 3.07
C ASP A 31 -22.98 9.80 2.62
N ASP A 32 -22.42 10.00 1.43
CA ASP A 32 -22.73 11.18 0.61
C ASP A 32 -22.91 10.71 -0.83
N SER A 33 -23.95 9.88 -1.03
CA SER A 33 -24.49 9.58 -2.36
C SER A 33 -25.19 10.83 -2.87
N HIS A 34 -24.41 11.83 -3.28
CA HIS A 34 -24.88 12.83 -4.24
C HIS A 34 -24.99 12.10 -5.58
N ASP A 35 -26.15 11.48 -5.80
CA ASP A 35 -26.63 11.04 -7.11
C ASP A 35 -26.93 12.28 -7.97
N ASP A 36 -25.89 13.04 -8.30
CA ASP A 36 -25.93 14.02 -9.37
C ASP A 36 -25.88 13.28 -10.70
N ASP A 37 -27.06 12.81 -11.12
CA ASP A 37 -27.30 12.21 -12.42
C ASP A 37 -26.79 13.13 -13.54
N PHE A 38 -25.63 12.77 -14.09
CA PHE A 38 -24.98 13.39 -15.27
C PHE A 38 -25.93 13.52 -16.47
N SER A 39 -27.02 12.73 -16.49
CA SER A 39 -28.05 12.74 -17.52
C SER A 39 -28.97 13.97 -17.49
N SER A 40 -29.06 14.67 -16.35
CA SER A 40 -29.96 15.82 -16.18
C SER A 40 -29.52 17.09 -16.94
N TYR A 41 -28.25 17.18 -17.36
CA TYR A 41 -27.70 18.32 -18.08
C TYR A 41 -28.11 18.38 -19.56
N PHE A 42 -28.40 17.24 -20.20
CA PHE A 42 -28.69 17.18 -21.64
C PHE A 42 -30.17 17.25 -22.00
N ASN A 43 -31.09 17.00 -21.05
CA ASN A 43 -32.51 16.83 -21.37
C ASN A 43 -33.36 18.11 -21.30
N LYS A 44 -32.78 19.27 -20.96
CA LYS A 44 -33.55 20.50 -20.66
C LYS A 44 -33.86 21.41 -21.86
N LYS A 45 -33.70 20.93 -23.10
CA LYS A 45 -34.03 21.71 -24.31
C LYS A 45 -34.80 20.90 -25.36
N ARG A 46 -36.08 20.60 -25.11
CA ARG A 46 -37.11 20.43 -26.14
C ARG A 46 -38.48 20.98 -25.69
N SER A 47 -38.68 22.26 -26.02
CA SER A 47 -39.95 22.94 -26.34
C SER A 47 -40.82 22.07 -27.28
N SER A 48 -42.15 22.11 -27.43
CA SER A 48 -43.25 23.03 -27.14
C SER A 48 -44.56 22.36 -27.60
N THR A 49 -45.71 22.61 -26.96
CA THR A 49 -46.93 23.22 -27.59
C THR A 49 -48.11 23.26 -26.58
N LYS A 50 -48.71 24.44 -26.38
CA LYS A 50 -49.81 24.79 -25.44
C LYS A 50 -51.22 24.47 -26.04
N PRO A 51 -52.41 24.64 -25.37
CA PRO A 51 -52.95 25.98 -24.99
C PRO A 51 -53.98 26.07 -23.81
N PHE A 52 -54.26 27.31 -23.38
CA PHE A 52 -55.34 27.84 -22.52
C PHE A 52 -55.20 27.78 -20.98
N GLY A 53 -55.22 28.97 -20.37
CA GLY A 53 -55.30 29.24 -18.93
C GLY A 53 -54.57 30.53 -18.59
N ASP A 54 -55.24 31.67 -18.81
CA ASP A 54 -54.87 32.95 -18.20
C ASP A 54 -55.04 32.83 -16.68
N ASP A 55 -54.03 33.22 -15.91
CA ASP A 55 -54.11 34.10 -14.74
C ASP A 55 -52.82 34.01 -13.90
N ASP A 56 -52.39 35.19 -13.47
CA ASP A 56 -51.42 35.49 -12.41
C ASP A 56 -49.90 35.36 -12.70
N GLU A 57 -49.40 36.50 -13.18
CA GLU A 57 -48.12 37.12 -12.84
C GLU A 57 -47.56 36.76 -11.45
N GLU A 58 -46.72 35.74 -11.38
CA GLU A 58 -45.55 35.74 -10.49
C GLU A 58 -44.44 34.95 -11.16
N ALA A 59 -43.79 35.59 -12.13
CA ALA A 59 -42.46 35.18 -12.54
C ALA A 59 -41.55 35.30 -11.32
N THR A 60 -41.40 34.20 -10.59
CA THR A 60 -40.36 34.00 -9.58
C THR A 60 -39.03 34.22 -10.27
N SER A 61 -38.60 35.47 -10.31
CA SER A 61 -37.31 35.89 -10.80
C SER A 61 -36.30 35.37 -9.80
N SER A 62 -35.90 34.10 -9.94
CA SER A 62 -34.60 33.67 -9.44
C SER A 62 -33.61 34.74 -9.93
N PRO A 63 -32.87 35.41 -9.03
CA PRO A 63 -31.87 36.37 -9.45
C PRO A 63 -30.91 35.56 -10.31
N ARG A 64 -30.95 35.80 -11.63
CA ARG A 64 -29.98 35.23 -12.55
C ARG A 64 -28.65 35.82 -12.11
N SER A 65 -27.86 35.01 -11.39
CA SER A 65 -26.47 35.30 -11.13
C SER A 65 -25.85 35.74 -12.46
N SER A 66 -25.06 36.81 -12.40
CA SER A 66 -24.43 37.30 -13.63
C SER A 66 -23.60 36.15 -14.23
N PRO A 67 -23.54 35.96 -15.56
CA PRO A 67 -22.73 34.89 -16.16
C PRO A 67 -21.25 34.92 -15.72
N GLN A 68 -20.78 36.07 -15.22
CA GLN A 68 -19.43 36.23 -14.67
C GLN A 68 -19.27 35.59 -13.29
N GLU A 69 -20.29 35.66 -12.43
CA GLU A 69 -20.30 35.05 -11.10
C GLU A 69 -20.38 33.53 -11.19
N GLU A 70 -21.18 33.00 -12.13
CA GLU A 70 -21.23 31.57 -12.42
C GLU A 70 -19.87 31.04 -12.88
N VAL A 71 -19.17 31.76 -13.78
CA VAL A 71 -17.81 31.40 -14.21
C VAL A 71 -16.83 31.40 -13.04
N GLN A 72 -16.89 32.40 -12.15
CA GLN A 72 -16.01 32.45 -10.98
C GLN A 72 -16.27 31.30 -10.00
N ALA A 73 -17.54 30.97 -9.75
CA ALA A 73 -17.90 29.84 -8.88
C ALA A 73 -17.41 28.51 -9.45
N ILE A 74 -17.52 28.31 -10.77
CA ILE A 74 -16.97 27.13 -11.45
C ILE A 74 -15.45 27.08 -11.29
N GLN A 75 -14.76 28.20 -11.53
CA GLN A 75 -13.32 28.31 -11.38
C GLN A 75 -12.86 27.92 -9.96
N GLU A 76 -13.46 28.49 -8.93
CA GLU A 76 -13.12 28.18 -7.53
C GLU A 76 -13.37 26.71 -7.19
N ARG A 77 -14.52 26.15 -7.62
CA ARG A 77 -14.82 24.72 -7.44
C ARG A 77 -13.78 23.84 -8.12
N THR A 78 -13.35 24.18 -9.34
CA THR A 78 -12.33 23.40 -10.07
C THR A 78 -10.99 23.44 -9.34
N LEU A 79 -10.53 24.61 -8.88
CA LEU A 79 -9.28 24.69 -8.11
C LEU A 79 -9.35 23.85 -6.84
N GLY A 80 -10.42 24.00 -6.05
CA GLY A 80 -10.62 23.19 -4.84
C GLY A 80 -10.66 21.69 -5.10
N THR A 81 -11.21 21.28 -6.26
CA THR A 81 -11.20 19.88 -6.69
C THR A 81 -9.78 19.41 -7.01
N THR A 82 -9.00 20.18 -7.77
CA THR A 82 -7.61 19.83 -8.09
C THR A 82 -6.71 19.76 -6.85
N ASP A 83 -6.89 20.66 -5.89
CA ASP A 83 -6.17 20.64 -4.61
C ASP A 83 -6.51 19.38 -3.79
N ARG A 84 -7.79 18.98 -3.79
CA ARG A 84 -8.21 17.73 -3.14
C ARG A 84 -7.60 16.52 -3.84
N SER A 85 -7.61 16.48 -5.17
CA SER A 85 -7.00 15.39 -5.94
C SER A 85 -5.50 15.27 -5.69
N LEU A 86 -4.77 16.38 -5.60
CA LEU A 86 -3.35 16.39 -5.24
C LEU A 86 -3.11 15.74 -3.86
N ARG A 87 -3.91 16.13 -2.85
CA ARG A 87 -3.81 15.52 -1.51
C ARG A 87 -4.06 14.02 -1.55
N LEU A 88 -5.06 13.57 -2.31
CA LEU A 88 -5.37 12.14 -2.45
C LEU A 88 -4.24 11.38 -3.15
N ILE A 89 -3.58 12.00 -4.13
CA ILE A 89 -2.43 11.41 -4.81
C ILE A 89 -1.26 11.25 -3.83
N ASP A 90 -0.93 12.30 -3.07
CA ASP A 90 0.16 12.26 -2.08
C ASP A 90 -0.13 11.22 -0.97
N GLU A 91 -1.37 11.14 -0.49
CA GLU A 91 -1.80 10.14 0.49
C GLU A 91 -1.69 8.73 -0.07
N SER A 92 -2.13 8.52 -1.31
CA SER A 92 -2.03 7.23 -1.99
C SER A 92 -0.57 6.82 -2.18
N GLU A 93 0.32 7.77 -2.46
CA GLU A 93 1.76 7.53 -2.64
C GLU A 93 2.39 7.11 -1.31
N ALA A 94 2.05 7.78 -0.21
CA ALA A 94 2.53 7.42 1.12
C ALA A 94 2.09 6.00 1.53
N ILE A 95 0.81 5.68 1.32
CA ILE A 95 0.27 4.33 1.59
C ILE A 95 0.96 3.29 0.70
N GLY A 96 1.13 3.59 -0.60
CA GLY A 96 1.82 2.72 -1.55
C GLY A 96 3.29 2.47 -1.18
N ALA A 97 4.00 3.48 -0.70
CA ALA A 97 5.38 3.34 -0.24
C ALA A 97 5.50 2.43 0.99
N VAL A 98 4.57 2.56 1.95
CA VAL A 98 4.52 1.66 3.12
C VAL A 98 4.22 0.22 2.69
N ALA A 99 3.22 0.03 1.81
CA ALA A 99 2.90 -1.29 1.27
C ALA A 99 4.10 -1.92 0.53
N ALA A 100 4.84 -1.12 -0.22
CA ALA A 100 6.03 -1.54 -0.93
C ALA A 100 7.14 -2.00 0.03
N GLN A 101 7.37 -1.27 1.13
CA GLN A 101 8.32 -1.68 2.17
C GLN A 101 7.91 -3.01 2.83
N GLU A 102 6.63 -3.18 3.12
CA GLU A 102 6.09 -4.40 3.71
C GLU A 102 6.27 -5.61 2.78
N LEU A 103 5.97 -5.47 1.48
CA LEU A 103 6.21 -6.55 0.51
C LEU A 103 7.69 -6.95 0.44
N LEU A 104 8.62 -6.00 0.51
CA LEU A 104 10.05 -6.31 0.54
C LEU A 104 10.46 -7.08 1.81
N ALA A 105 9.87 -6.73 2.97
CA ALA A 105 10.12 -7.45 4.21
C ALA A 105 9.53 -8.87 4.17
N GLN A 106 8.31 -9.02 3.65
CA GLN A 106 7.67 -10.32 3.46
C GLN A 106 8.47 -11.22 2.52
N ARG A 107 9.02 -10.66 1.44
CA ARG A 107 9.90 -11.38 0.52
C ARG A 107 11.11 -11.99 1.23
N GLU A 108 11.77 -11.23 2.11
CA GLU A 108 12.93 -11.73 2.85
C GLU A 108 12.56 -12.94 3.74
N GLN A 109 11.39 -12.88 4.37
CA GLN A 109 10.87 -13.99 5.17
C GLN A 109 10.59 -15.22 4.31
N LEU A 110 9.99 -15.05 3.13
CA LEU A 110 9.74 -16.14 2.18
C LEU A 110 11.05 -16.76 1.67
N GLU A 111 12.06 -15.94 1.32
CA GLU A 111 13.37 -16.44 0.89
C GLU A 111 14.08 -17.20 2.02
N ALA A 112 13.98 -16.73 3.26
CA ALA A 112 14.53 -17.45 4.42
C ALA A 112 13.82 -18.81 4.63
N ALA A 113 12.50 -18.83 4.52
CA ALA A 113 11.71 -20.04 4.62
C ALA A 113 12.01 -21.04 3.48
N ASP A 114 12.16 -20.57 2.23
CA ASP A 114 12.53 -21.39 1.09
C ASP A 114 13.91 -22.07 1.28
N ARG A 115 14.91 -21.32 1.77
CA ARG A 115 16.22 -21.89 2.13
C ARG A 115 16.12 -22.91 3.25
N ASN A 116 15.25 -22.68 4.23
CA ASN A 116 15.04 -23.63 5.31
C ASN A 116 14.40 -24.93 4.79
N LEU A 117 13.45 -24.86 3.85
CA LEU A 117 12.88 -26.04 3.19
C LEU A 117 13.95 -26.84 2.44
N ASP A 118 14.86 -26.18 1.73
CA ASP A 118 15.98 -26.84 1.05
C ASP A 118 16.93 -27.53 2.05
N ASN A 119 17.26 -26.85 3.16
CA ASN A 119 18.09 -27.41 4.22
C ASN A 119 17.43 -28.62 4.88
N MET A 120 16.12 -28.57 5.14
CA MET A 120 15.37 -29.70 5.67
C MET A 120 15.39 -30.86 4.69
N ASN A 121 15.17 -30.61 3.39
CA ASN A 121 15.22 -31.64 2.37
C ASN A 121 16.60 -32.34 2.32
N ALA A 122 17.69 -31.57 2.36
CA ALA A 122 19.06 -32.11 2.40
C ALA A 122 19.35 -32.87 3.70
N THR A 123 18.90 -32.35 4.84
CA THR A 123 19.04 -33.00 6.15
C THR A 123 18.28 -34.32 6.17
N LEU A 124 17.06 -34.36 5.63
CA LEU A 124 16.30 -35.59 5.51
C LEU A 124 17.02 -36.60 4.60
N ASP A 125 17.60 -36.18 3.48
CA ASP A 125 18.37 -37.11 2.64
C ASP A 125 19.57 -37.72 3.38
N GLN A 126 20.25 -36.93 4.21
CA GLN A 126 21.31 -37.44 5.08
C GLN A 126 20.78 -38.37 6.17
N SER A 127 19.69 -37.99 6.85
CA SER A 127 19.02 -38.82 7.86
C SER A 127 18.59 -40.17 7.30
N GLN A 128 18.09 -40.22 6.07
CA GLN A 128 17.72 -41.48 5.42
C GLN A 128 18.93 -42.38 5.19
N LYS A 129 20.08 -41.83 4.81
CA LYS A 129 21.34 -42.61 4.70
C LYS A 129 21.76 -43.16 6.06
N HIS A 130 21.66 -42.39 7.13
CA HIS A 130 21.97 -42.84 8.49
C HIS A 130 21.00 -43.94 8.97
N ILE A 131 19.68 -43.79 8.76
CA ILE A 131 18.69 -44.82 9.07
C ILE A 131 18.98 -46.12 8.31
N ASN A 132 19.37 -46.02 7.04
CA ASN A 132 19.75 -47.20 6.25
C ASN A 132 21.03 -47.86 6.81
N SER A 133 22.00 -47.07 7.27
CA SER A 133 23.21 -47.60 7.90
C SER A 133 22.90 -48.35 9.21
N ILE A 134 22.00 -47.83 10.05
CA ILE A 134 21.59 -48.45 11.32
C ILE A 134 20.90 -49.79 11.06
N LYS A 135 20.01 -49.87 10.06
CA LYS A 135 19.43 -51.16 9.63
C LYS A 135 20.51 -52.19 9.27
N SER A 136 21.59 -51.75 8.62
CA SER A 136 22.65 -52.65 8.14
C SER A 136 23.53 -53.21 9.27
N VAL A 137 23.78 -52.46 10.35
CA VAL A 137 24.64 -52.93 11.46
C VAL A 137 23.94 -53.95 12.36
N PHE A 138 22.61 -53.93 12.45
CA PHE A 138 21.85 -54.91 13.22
C PHE A 138 21.72 -56.29 12.52
N GLY A 139 22.19 -56.43 11.28
CA GLY A 139 22.07 -57.67 10.50
C GLY A 139 23.37 -58.23 9.89
N GLY A 140 24.54 -57.63 10.11
CA GLY A 140 25.73 -57.97 9.30
C GLY A 140 27.08 -57.74 9.97
N ILE A 141 27.47 -58.60 10.92
CA ILE A 141 28.83 -58.61 11.51
C ILE A 141 29.81 -59.51 10.73
N LYS A 142 29.70 -59.62 9.40
CA LYS A 142 30.58 -60.54 8.65
C LYS A 142 31.22 -60.03 7.36
N ASN A 143 31.09 -58.75 6.99
CA ASN A 143 31.61 -58.30 5.69
C ASN A 143 32.20 -56.87 5.66
N TRP A 144 32.92 -56.44 6.69
CA TRP A 144 33.43 -55.06 6.77
C TRP A 144 34.97 -54.94 6.89
N TRP A 145 35.70 -55.72 6.09
CA TRP A 145 37.07 -55.38 5.75
C TRP A 145 37.15 -55.40 4.21
N THR A 146 37.51 -54.27 3.61
CA THR A 146 37.66 -54.00 2.16
C THR A 146 36.49 -53.29 1.48
N ALA A 147 36.46 -51.95 1.54
CA ALA A 147 36.16 -51.10 0.37
C ALA A 147 36.52 -49.64 0.66
N LYS A 148 37.31 -49.07 -0.26
CA LYS A 148 37.92 -47.72 -0.28
C LYS A 148 36.86 -46.65 -0.67
N PRO A 149 36.99 -45.38 -0.27
CA PRO A 149 35.97 -44.37 -0.55
C PRO A 149 36.16 -43.77 -1.97
N ALA A 150 35.04 -43.58 -2.69
CA ALA A 150 35.01 -42.85 -3.95
C ALA A 150 34.21 -41.54 -3.78
N ALA A 151 34.89 -40.47 -4.22
CA ALA A 151 34.52 -39.08 -4.47
C ALA A 151 33.04 -38.63 -4.38
N ALA A 152 32.85 -37.49 -3.70
CA ALA A 152 31.62 -36.72 -3.62
C ALA A 152 31.35 -35.93 -4.93
N PRO A 153 30.07 -35.77 -5.35
CA PRO A 153 29.70 -34.81 -6.38
C PRO A 153 29.52 -33.40 -5.79
N SER A 154 30.09 -32.43 -6.50
CA SER A 154 29.96 -30.99 -6.30
C SER A 154 28.52 -30.53 -6.51
N ALA A 155 27.96 -29.83 -5.51
CA ALA A 155 26.71 -29.10 -5.66
C ALA A 155 27.01 -27.68 -6.14
N THR A 156 26.77 -27.42 -7.42
CA THR A 156 26.61 -26.07 -7.95
C THR A 156 25.31 -25.50 -7.42
N ALA A 157 25.40 -24.77 -6.31
CA ALA A 157 24.33 -23.91 -5.83
C ALA A 157 24.17 -22.76 -6.83
N ALA A 158 23.16 -22.85 -7.69
CA ALA A 158 22.66 -21.70 -8.42
C ALA A 158 22.09 -20.73 -7.38
N SER A 159 22.86 -19.69 -7.08
CA SER A 159 22.39 -18.53 -6.35
C SER A 159 21.18 -17.98 -7.11
N LEU A 160 19.99 -18.11 -6.50
CA LEU A 160 18.80 -17.44 -6.97
C LEU A 160 19.11 -15.94 -6.91
N SER A 161 19.37 -15.37 -8.08
CA SER A 161 19.67 -13.96 -8.28
C SER A 161 18.62 -13.14 -7.55
N GLN A 162 19.05 -12.13 -6.79
CA GLN A 162 18.17 -11.07 -6.31
C GLN A 162 17.29 -10.64 -7.49
N SER A 163 15.98 -10.90 -7.41
CA SER A 163 15.05 -10.63 -8.50
C SER A 163 15.10 -9.14 -8.84
N ASP A 164 15.26 -8.80 -10.11
CA ASP A 164 15.31 -7.41 -10.57
C ASP A 164 14.06 -6.61 -10.12
N SER A 165 12.93 -7.29 -9.90
CA SER A 165 11.70 -6.71 -9.34
C SER A 165 11.89 -6.06 -7.96
N SER A 166 12.68 -6.66 -7.06
CA SER A 166 12.85 -6.12 -5.70
C SER A 166 13.79 -4.92 -5.70
N ARG A 167 14.78 -4.89 -6.60
CA ARG A 167 15.63 -3.72 -6.83
C ARG A 167 14.82 -2.57 -7.40
N ASN A 168 14.00 -2.85 -8.41
CA ASN A 168 13.12 -1.84 -9.01
C ASN A 168 12.14 -1.27 -7.99
N LEU A 169 11.48 -2.11 -7.18
CA LEU A 169 10.54 -1.65 -6.17
C LEU A 169 11.25 -0.82 -5.07
N ARG A 170 12.44 -1.24 -4.62
CA ARG A 170 13.27 -0.43 -3.70
C ARG A 170 13.62 0.93 -4.28
N GLU A 171 14.06 0.98 -5.53
CA GLU A 171 14.41 2.22 -6.22
C GLU A 171 13.19 3.16 -6.34
N ILE A 172 12.02 2.61 -6.68
CA ILE A 172 10.78 3.39 -6.77
C ILE A 172 10.41 3.98 -5.40
N VAL A 173 10.51 3.20 -4.33
CA VAL A 173 10.25 3.68 -2.96
C VAL A 173 11.24 4.78 -2.56
N GLU A 174 12.53 4.58 -2.82
CA GLU A 174 13.57 5.58 -2.49
C GLU A 174 13.39 6.88 -3.29
N LYS A 175 13.01 6.78 -4.57
CA LYS A 175 12.70 7.92 -5.42
C LYS A 175 11.43 8.67 -4.98
N SER A 176 10.41 7.95 -4.53
CA SER A 176 9.18 8.55 -3.98
C SER A 176 9.47 9.34 -2.69
N SER A 177 10.26 8.79 -1.78
CA SER A 177 10.62 9.44 -0.51
C SER A 177 11.54 10.66 -0.69
N SER A 178 12.46 10.62 -1.64
CA SER A 178 13.35 11.75 -1.96
C SER A 178 12.62 12.87 -2.72
N SER A 179 11.65 12.55 -3.57
CA SER A 179 10.84 13.57 -4.25
C SER A 179 9.87 14.30 -3.31
N ALA A 180 9.41 13.65 -2.23
CA ALA A 180 8.57 14.27 -1.20
C ALA A 180 9.33 15.29 -0.32
N THR A 181 10.65 15.15 -0.20
CA THR A 181 11.50 16.05 0.63
C THR A 181 12.19 17.15 -0.17
N ALA A 182 12.29 17.01 -1.50
CA ALA A 182 12.82 18.05 -2.39
C ALA A 182 11.81 19.17 -2.70
N SER A 183 10.57 19.09 -2.20
CA SER A 183 9.56 20.15 -2.37
C SER A 183 9.05 20.73 -1.04
N PRO A 184 9.82 21.65 -0.39
CA PRO A 184 9.26 22.56 0.61
C PRO A 184 9.42 24.03 0.20
N THR A 185 9.40 24.39 -1.09
CA THR A 185 9.61 25.80 -1.51
C THR A 185 8.42 26.51 -2.17
N THR A 186 7.31 25.83 -2.50
CA THR A 186 6.12 26.54 -3.03
C THR A 186 4.90 26.53 -2.11
N ARG A 187 4.98 25.91 -0.92
CA ARG A 187 3.88 25.88 0.07
C ARG A 187 3.99 26.89 1.22
N SER A 188 4.80 27.94 1.04
CA SER A 188 4.97 29.00 2.04
C SER A 188 4.51 30.36 1.52
N SER A 189 3.19 30.60 1.45
CA SER A 189 2.57 31.91 1.76
C SER A 189 1.06 31.93 1.51
N LEU A 190 0.27 31.24 2.32
CA LEU A 190 -1.16 31.56 2.48
C LEU A 190 -1.47 31.60 3.99
N GLY A 191 -0.85 32.56 4.67
CA GLY A 191 -1.25 33.02 6.00
C GLY A 191 -1.89 34.40 5.88
N PRO A 192 -2.99 34.70 6.60
CA PRO A 192 -3.72 35.94 6.44
C PRO A 192 -3.14 37.02 7.36
N GLU A 193 -2.23 37.87 6.87
CA GLU A 193 -2.03 39.19 7.48
C GLU A 193 -1.27 40.18 6.56
N ARG A 194 -1.98 41.27 6.25
CA ARG A 194 -1.55 42.68 6.28
C ARG A 194 -0.17 43.07 5.71
N ASN A 195 -0.26 43.83 4.61
CA ASN A 195 0.64 44.91 4.18
C ASN A 195 2.14 44.61 4.00
N SER A 196 2.56 44.36 2.76
CA SER A 196 3.82 44.94 2.26
C SER A 196 3.85 44.97 0.72
N PRO A 197 3.74 46.14 0.07
CA PRO A 197 4.15 46.30 -1.31
C PRO A 197 5.66 46.59 -1.35
N TYR A 198 6.34 46.11 -2.39
CA TYR A 198 7.73 46.43 -2.77
C TYR A 198 8.87 45.64 -2.10
N ARG A 199 9.38 44.65 -2.85
CA ARG A 199 10.83 44.40 -2.99
C ARG A 199 11.14 44.13 -4.47
N LEU A 200 11.34 45.21 -5.22
CA LEU A 200 11.95 45.22 -6.54
C LEU A 200 13.46 45.43 -6.35
N SER A 201 14.27 44.45 -6.74
CA SER A 201 15.71 44.64 -7.01
C SER A 201 15.93 44.26 -8.46
N GLY A 202 16.30 45.24 -9.27
CA GLY A 202 16.47 45.10 -10.70
C GLY A 202 16.18 46.43 -11.39
N ASN A 203 17.20 47.29 -11.44
CA ASN A 203 17.23 48.49 -12.26
C ASN A 203 17.12 48.08 -13.74
N ASP A 204 16.02 48.45 -14.41
CA ASP A 204 16.02 48.67 -15.85
C ASP A 204 14.85 49.62 -16.21
N ASP A 205 15.21 50.83 -16.65
CA ASP A 205 14.30 51.89 -17.04
C ASP A 205 13.69 51.60 -18.42
N GLY A 206 12.42 51.17 -18.43
CA GLY A 206 11.60 51.07 -19.64
C GLY A 206 10.18 51.54 -19.36
N PRO A 207 9.62 52.50 -20.12
CA PRO A 207 8.26 52.96 -19.91
C PRO A 207 7.27 51.98 -20.58
N SER A 208 6.17 51.75 -19.88
CA SER A 208 4.89 51.23 -20.40
C SER A 208 4.64 49.72 -20.28
N GLY A 209 3.69 49.39 -19.40
CA GLY A 209 2.86 48.20 -19.54
C GLY A 209 3.04 47.09 -18.51
N SER A 210 3.07 47.40 -17.21
CA SER A 210 2.71 46.39 -16.20
C SER A 210 1.24 46.03 -16.39
N LYS A 211 0.97 45.05 -17.27
CA LYS A 211 -0.32 44.40 -17.38
C LYS A 211 -0.48 43.60 -16.10
N SER A 212 -1.16 44.19 -15.12
CA SER A 212 -1.74 43.45 -13.99
C SER A 212 -2.41 42.20 -14.57
N ALA A 213 -1.88 41.02 -14.23
CA ALA A 213 -2.43 39.76 -14.70
C ALA A 213 -3.92 39.74 -14.34
N THR A 214 -4.77 39.57 -15.35
CA THR A 214 -6.22 39.56 -15.10
C THR A 214 -6.55 38.39 -14.15
N PRO A 215 -7.55 38.49 -13.27
CA PRO A 215 -7.93 37.40 -12.36
C PRO A 215 -8.11 36.04 -13.05
N ARG A 216 -8.52 36.05 -14.33
CA ARG A 216 -8.61 34.84 -15.17
C ARG A 216 -7.26 34.21 -15.50
N GLN A 217 -6.24 35.00 -15.82
CA GLN A 217 -4.89 34.49 -16.09
C GLN A 217 -4.28 33.83 -14.85
N ASN A 218 -4.54 34.37 -13.66
CA ASN A 218 -4.09 33.77 -12.41
C ASN A 218 -4.75 32.40 -12.18
N TYR A 219 -6.07 32.29 -12.41
CA TYR A 219 -6.79 31.01 -12.33
C TYR A 219 -6.18 29.96 -13.27
N ASP A 220 -6.00 30.29 -14.55
CA ASP A 220 -5.49 29.36 -15.55
C ASP A 220 -4.08 28.86 -15.19
N THR A 221 -3.21 29.77 -14.71
CA THR A 221 -1.84 29.40 -14.28
C THR A 221 -1.81 28.48 -13.07
N VAL A 222 -2.69 28.69 -12.08
CA VAL A 222 -2.77 27.84 -10.88
C VAL A 222 -3.36 26.48 -11.25
N LEU A 223 -4.39 26.46 -12.09
CA LEU A 223 -4.99 25.22 -12.57
C LEU A 223 -3.97 24.38 -13.35
N GLU A 224 -3.22 24.99 -14.28
CA GLU A 224 -2.19 24.30 -15.05
C GLU A 224 -1.08 23.73 -14.16
N GLY A 225 -0.63 24.51 -13.16
CA GLY A 225 0.34 24.04 -12.17
C GLY A 225 -0.17 22.86 -11.35
N ASN A 226 -1.42 22.90 -10.90
CA ASN A 226 -2.04 21.79 -10.18
C ASN A 226 -2.16 20.54 -11.06
N LEU A 227 -2.55 20.69 -12.32
CA LEU A 227 -2.67 19.57 -13.28
C LEU A 227 -1.30 18.93 -13.59
N ASP A 228 -0.24 19.73 -13.70
CA ASP A 228 1.12 19.21 -13.89
C ASP A 228 1.61 18.42 -12.66
N GLN A 229 1.36 18.95 -11.46
CA GLN A 229 1.65 18.23 -10.21
C GLN A 229 0.85 16.92 -10.10
N MET A 230 -0.44 16.93 -10.50
CA MET A 230 -1.26 15.73 -10.54
C MET A 230 -0.71 14.72 -11.53
N SER A 231 -0.32 15.15 -12.74
CA SER A 231 0.29 14.29 -13.77
C SER A 231 1.57 13.62 -13.26
N LEU A 232 2.45 14.38 -12.60
CA LEU A 232 3.67 13.85 -12.00
C LEU A 232 3.36 12.87 -10.87
N GLY A 233 2.43 13.19 -9.97
CA GLY A 233 2.05 12.31 -8.88
C GLY A 233 1.38 11.01 -9.34
N LEU A 234 0.52 11.09 -10.36
CA LEU A 234 -0.05 9.91 -11.02
C LEU A 234 1.04 9.04 -11.68
N SER A 235 2.08 9.66 -12.26
CA SER A 235 3.22 8.93 -12.83
C SER A 235 4.03 8.20 -11.74
N ARG A 236 4.21 8.80 -10.56
CA ARG A 236 4.84 8.13 -9.40
C ARG A 236 3.97 6.98 -8.88
N LEU A 237 2.67 7.20 -8.71
CA LEU A 237 1.72 6.16 -8.33
C LEU A 237 1.70 4.99 -9.31
N LYS A 238 1.77 5.27 -10.62
CA LYS A 238 1.90 4.24 -11.64
C LYS A 238 3.16 3.41 -11.46
N GLY A 239 4.31 4.07 -11.26
CA GLY A 239 5.57 3.37 -10.98
C GLY A 239 5.48 2.48 -9.75
N LEU A 240 4.89 2.98 -8.66
CA LEU A 240 4.63 2.20 -7.45
C LEU A 240 3.72 1.00 -7.73
N ALA A 241 2.61 1.20 -8.45
CA ALA A 241 1.67 0.13 -8.78
C ALA A 241 2.31 -0.97 -9.64
N GLU A 242 3.09 -0.60 -10.67
CA GLU A 242 3.85 -1.55 -11.49
C GLU A 242 4.90 -2.31 -10.67
N GLY A 243 5.62 -1.61 -9.79
CA GLY A 243 6.60 -2.22 -8.88
C GLY A 243 5.96 -3.21 -7.91
N LEU A 244 4.90 -2.79 -7.22
CA LEU A 244 4.11 -3.62 -6.30
C LEU A 244 3.58 -4.88 -7.02
N GLY A 245 2.98 -4.71 -8.20
CA GLY A 245 2.46 -5.82 -9.00
C GLY A 245 3.56 -6.81 -9.38
N GLY A 246 4.70 -6.32 -9.86
CA GLY A 246 5.83 -7.17 -10.22
C GLY A 246 6.43 -7.94 -9.04
N GLU A 247 6.48 -7.34 -7.84
CA GLU A 247 6.96 -8.03 -6.64
C GLU A 247 5.95 -9.09 -6.15
N ILE A 248 4.64 -8.81 -6.20
CA ILE A 248 3.60 -9.82 -5.89
C ILE A 248 3.70 -11.02 -6.83
N GLU A 249 3.88 -10.81 -8.13
CA GLU A 249 4.04 -11.90 -9.09
C GLU A 249 5.27 -12.78 -8.78
N VAL A 250 6.39 -12.16 -8.37
CA VAL A 250 7.59 -12.90 -8.00
C VAL A 250 7.38 -13.68 -6.70
N GLN A 251 6.76 -13.07 -5.69
CA GLN A 251 6.44 -13.76 -4.44
C GLN A 251 5.46 -14.93 -4.66
N ASN A 252 4.48 -14.79 -5.55
CA ASN A 252 3.57 -15.88 -5.91
C ASN A 252 4.33 -17.09 -6.48
N ARG A 253 5.28 -16.86 -7.40
CA ARG A 253 6.13 -17.94 -7.93
C ARG A 253 6.99 -18.59 -6.85
N LEU A 254 7.50 -17.79 -5.90
CA LEU A 254 8.25 -18.31 -4.76
C LEU A 254 7.38 -19.18 -3.86
N LEU A 255 6.15 -18.74 -3.56
CA LEU A 255 5.17 -19.52 -2.79
C LEU A 255 4.83 -20.84 -3.46
N ASP A 256 4.64 -20.87 -4.78
CA ASP A 256 4.39 -22.11 -5.53
C ASP A 256 5.58 -23.10 -5.41
N SER A 257 6.80 -22.59 -5.54
CA SER A 257 8.02 -23.38 -5.34
C SER A 257 8.13 -23.91 -3.91
N MET A 258 7.90 -23.06 -2.92
CA MET A 258 7.91 -23.43 -1.50
C MET A 258 6.84 -24.46 -1.17
N ASN A 259 5.65 -24.36 -1.76
CA ASN A 259 4.59 -25.34 -1.56
C ASN A 259 5.02 -26.73 -2.07
N ALA A 260 5.59 -26.80 -3.28
CA ALA A 260 6.13 -28.04 -3.82
C ALA A 260 7.32 -28.60 -3.02
N LYS A 261 8.19 -27.75 -2.45
CA LYS A 261 9.27 -28.17 -1.55
C LYS A 261 8.72 -28.69 -0.21
N THR A 262 7.72 -28.01 0.34
CA THR A 262 7.07 -28.38 1.60
C THR A 262 6.42 -29.76 1.50
N GLU A 263 5.67 -30.03 0.42
CA GLU A 263 5.08 -31.35 0.18
C GLU A 263 6.14 -32.47 0.13
N ARG A 264 7.27 -32.22 -0.55
CA ARG A 264 8.37 -33.20 -0.59
C ARG A 264 9.00 -33.43 0.78
N VAL A 265 9.22 -32.37 1.55
CA VAL A 265 9.76 -32.44 2.91
C VAL A 265 8.81 -33.22 3.81
N ASP A 266 7.51 -32.94 3.75
CA ASP A 266 6.49 -33.62 4.55
C ASP A 266 6.43 -35.12 4.25
N ILE A 267 6.41 -35.51 2.97
CA ILE A 267 6.45 -36.93 2.56
C ILE A 267 7.70 -37.62 3.12
N LYS A 268 8.88 -36.98 3.03
CA LYS A 268 10.13 -37.55 3.55
C LYS A 268 10.12 -37.69 5.07
N ILE A 269 9.59 -36.71 5.80
CA ILE A 269 9.41 -36.78 7.25
C ILE A 269 8.51 -37.97 7.62
N GLY A 270 7.35 -38.11 6.96
CA GLY A 270 6.42 -39.21 7.22
C GLY A 270 7.05 -40.58 6.97
N GLN A 271 7.81 -40.73 5.88
CA GLN A 271 8.55 -41.96 5.57
C GLN A 271 9.63 -42.27 6.63
N GLN A 272 10.40 -41.26 7.05
CA GLN A 272 11.44 -41.43 8.07
C GLN A 272 10.86 -41.75 9.43
N GLN A 273 9.77 -41.10 9.83
CA GLN A 273 9.05 -41.40 11.06
C GLN A 273 8.60 -42.87 11.08
N SER A 274 7.99 -43.35 9.99
CA SER A 274 7.60 -44.76 9.87
C SER A 274 8.80 -45.72 9.95
N HIS A 275 9.94 -45.36 9.37
CA HIS A 275 11.17 -46.16 9.46
C HIS A 275 11.73 -46.20 10.88
N MET A 276 11.74 -45.07 11.57
CA MET A 276 12.21 -44.98 12.97
C MET A 276 11.30 -45.78 13.90
N ASP A 277 9.98 -45.69 13.77
CA ASP A 277 9.05 -46.45 14.61
C ASP A 277 9.21 -47.96 14.43
N LYS A 278 9.46 -48.41 13.19
CA LYS A 278 9.81 -49.82 12.90
C LYS A 278 11.13 -50.25 13.55
N LEU A 279 12.16 -49.40 13.51
CA LEU A 279 13.46 -49.67 14.13
C LEU A 279 13.38 -49.75 15.66
N LEU A 280 12.56 -48.89 16.27
CA LEU A 280 12.34 -48.86 17.72
C LEU A 280 11.46 -50.03 18.20
N GLY A 281 11.03 -50.92 17.31
CA GLY A 281 10.21 -52.07 17.66
C GLY A 281 8.81 -51.70 18.19
N LYS A 282 8.35 -50.46 17.96
CA LYS A 282 7.00 -50.03 18.29
C LYS A 282 6.04 -50.75 17.33
N LYS A 283 5.57 -51.93 17.73
CA LYS A 283 4.40 -52.56 17.10
C LYS A 283 3.19 -51.65 17.38
N LYS A 284 2.39 -51.41 16.34
CA LYS A 284 1.07 -50.77 16.44
C LYS A 284 0.25 -51.40 17.55
#